data_AF-A0A168KXD6-F1
#
_entry.id   AF-A0A168KXD6-F1
#
_cell.length_a   1.000
_cell.length_b   1.000
_cell.length_c   1.000
_cell.angle_alpha   90.00
_cell.angle_beta   90.00
_cell.angle_gamma   90.00
#
_symmetry.space_group_name_H-M   'P 1'
#
loop_
_entity.id
_entity.type
_entity.pdbx_description
1 polymer ?
#
loop_
_entity_poly.entity_id
_entity_poly.type
_entity_poly.pdbx_seq_one_letter_code
_entity_poly.pdbx_strand_id
1 'polypeptide(L)'
;MRNVQALVLGKMELQQRGRPVSAYAAEFLRLSSDLNWDEQALCALFYRGLNGNVKDELCTRDRPDNLTSLTEICIRLDARLYERRSERERDAYQHRTNPRWNT
;
A
#
# COMPACT_ATOMS: atom_id res chain seq x y z
N MET A 1 11.82 -27.62 15.58
CA MET A 1 10.90 -26.48 15.80
C MET A 1 10.82 -25.59 14.55
N ARG A 2 10.26 -26.08 13.42
CA ARG A 2 10.29 -25.38 12.11
C ARG A 2 8.89 -25.14 11.48
N ASN A 3 7.80 -25.53 12.13
CA ASN A 3 6.48 -25.63 11.47
C ASN A 3 5.50 -24.49 11.76
N VAL A 4 5.66 -23.74 12.85
CA VAL A 4 4.79 -22.59 13.16
C VAL A 4 5.14 -21.35 12.33
N GLN A 5 6.42 -21.13 12.02
CA GLN A 5 6.85 -20.00 11.19
C GLN A 5 6.38 -20.13 9.73
N ALA A 6 6.33 -21.35 9.17
CA ALA A 6 5.83 -21.59 7.81
C ALA A 6 4.31 -21.39 7.67
N LEU A 7 3.53 -21.79 8.69
CA LEU A 7 2.09 -21.57 8.75
C LEU A 7 1.73 -20.09 8.88
N VAL A 8 2.52 -19.33 9.63
CA VAL A 8 2.38 -17.88 9.76
C VAL A 8 2.81 -17.17 8.48
N LEU A 9 3.89 -17.59 7.82
CA LEU A 9 4.29 -17.08 6.51
C LEU A 9 3.18 -17.24 5.46
N GLY A 10 2.45 -18.36 5.49
CA GLY A 10 1.26 -18.57 4.64
C GLY A 10 0.07 -17.68 4.99
N LYS A 11 -0.09 -17.29 6.27
CA LYS A 11 -1.12 -16.31 6.69
C LYS A 11 -0.74 -14.86 6.39
N MET A 12 0.55 -14.56 6.26
CA MET A 12 1.08 -13.24 5.91
C MET A 12 1.21 -13.00 4.41
N GLU A 13 0.65 -13.85 3.54
CA GLU A 13 0.34 -13.51 2.14
C GLU A 13 -0.81 -12.50 2.02
N LEU A 14 -0.85 -11.57 2.97
CA LEU A 14 -1.83 -10.53 3.06
C LEU A 14 -1.47 -9.53 1.97
N GLN A 15 -2.36 -9.45 1.00
CA GLN A 15 -2.21 -8.58 -0.15
C GLN A 15 -3.18 -7.41 -0.01
N GLN A 16 -2.75 -6.22 -0.42
CA GLN A 16 -3.59 -5.04 -0.43
C GLN A 16 -4.89 -5.28 -1.24
N ARG A 17 -4.82 -5.97 -2.38
CA ARG A 17 -6.00 -6.40 -3.20
C ARG A 17 -7.05 -5.29 -3.43
N GLY A 18 -6.59 -4.08 -3.72
CA GLY A 18 -7.47 -2.94 -3.99
C GLY A 18 -8.07 -2.25 -2.76
N ARG A 19 -7.79 -2.74 -1.55
CA ARG A 19 -8.14 -2.06 -0.31
C ARG A 19 -7.19 -0.88 -0.03
N PRO A 20 -7.58 0.11 0.78
CA PRO A 20 -6.68 1.18 1.21
C PRO A 20 -5.45 0.63 1.92
N VAL A 21 -4.28 1.25 1.73
CA VAL A 21 -3.06 0.81 2.41
C VAL A 21 -3.21 0.84 3.93
N SER A 22 -3.97 1.79 4.48
CA SER A 22 -4.23 1.90 5.92
C SER A 22 -4.94 0.66 6.49
N ALA A 23 -5.95 0.15 5.80
CA ALA A 23 -6.66 -1.06 6.21
C ALA A 23 -5.76 -2.31 6.13
N TYR A 24 -4.97 -2.39 5.06
CA TYR A 24 -3.96 -3.44 4.91
C TYR A 24 -2.92 -3.40 6.03
N ALA A 25 -2.39 -2.23 6.34
CA ALA A 25 -1.39 -2.02 7.37
C ALA A 25 -1.89 -2.37 8.77
N ALA A 26 -3.11 -1.97 9.13
CA ALA A 26 -3.67 -2.31 10.43
C ALA A 26 -3.80 -3.82 10.63
N GLU A 27 -4.21 -4.56 9.58
CA GLU A 27 -4.31 -6.02 9.64
C GLU A 27 -2.93 -6.68 9.69
N PHE A 28 -1.97 -6.19 8.90
CA PHE A 28 -0.60 -6.67 8.92
C PHE A 28 0.05 -6.47 10.29
N LEU A 29 -0.07 -5.28 10.88
CA LEU A 29 0.44 -4.96 12.19
C LEU A 29 -0.20 -5.80 13.29
N ARG A 30 -1.52 -6.02 13.22
CA ARG A 30 -2.24 -6.90 14.14
C ARG A 30 -1.70 -8.33 14.09
N LEU A 31 -1.40 -8.85 12.90
CA LEU A 31 -0.83 -10.19 12.74
C LEU A 31 0.65 -10.27 13.11
N SER A 32 1.40 -9.18 12.92
CA SER A 32 2.82 -9.13 13.28
C SER A 32 3.05 -8.93 14.78
N SER A 33 2.13 -8.33 15.51
CA SER A 33 2.27 -8.12 16.96
C SER A 33 2.43 -9.42 17.76
N ASP A 34 1.89 -10.54 17.26
CA ASP A 34 2.05 -11.86 17.87
C ASP A 34 3.37 -12.56 17.47
N LEU A 35 4.15 -11.96 16.56
CA LEU A 35 5.34 -12.56 15.97
C LEU A 35 6.59 -11.80 16.40
N ASN A 36 7.50 -12.48 17.10
CA ASN A 36 8.81 -11.95 17.43
C ASN A 36 9.75 -12.03 16.20
N TRP A 37 9.36 -11.42 15.09
CA TRP A 37 10.12 -11.38 13.84
C TRP A 37 10.96 -10.12 13.74
N ASP A 38 12.05 -10.24 13.00
CA ASP A 38 12.94 -9.12 12.72
C ASP A 38 12.22 -8.04 11.89
N GLU A 39 12.47 -6.77 12.21
CA GLU A 39 11.83 -5.62 11.56
C GLU A 39 12.11 -5.59 10.06
N GLN A 40 13.28 -6.05 9.61
CA GLN A 40 13.66 -6.12 8.19
C GLN A 40 12.83 -7.19 7.47
N ALA A 41 12.55 -8.31 8.13
CA ALA A 41 11.70 -9.37 7.59
C ALA A 41 10.25 -8.88 7.47
N LEU A 42 9.73 -8.15 8.47
CA LEU A 42 8.40 -7.53 8.42
C LEU A 42 8.31 -6.50 7.30
N CYS A 43 9.31 -5.64 7.13
CA CYS A 43 9.39 -4.68 6.03
C CYS A 43 9.38 -5.36 4.66
N ALA A 44 10.11 -6.46 4.48
CA ALA A 44 10.12 -7.21 3.24
C ALA A 44 8.76 -7.84 2.91
N LEU A 45 8.09 -8.40 3.91
CA LEU A 45 6.77 -9.00 3.76
C LEU A 45 5.68 -7.97 3.48
N PHE A 46 5.69 -6.86 4.23
CA PHE A 46 4.80 -5.73 4.01
C PHE A 46 4.97 -5.21 2.58
N TYR A 47 6.21 -4.98 2.14
CA TYR A 47 6.48 -4.54 0.77
C TYR A 47 5.93 -5.52 -0.26
N ARG A 48 6.10 -6.84 -0.06
CA ARG A 48 5.58 -7.85 -0.99
C ARG A 48 4.05 -7.76 -1.17
N GLY A 49 3.31 -7.47 -0.12
CA GLY A 49 1.85 -7.38 -0.13
C GLY A 49 1.25 -6.09 -0.71
N LEU A 50 2.06 -5.03 -0.90
CA LEU A 50 1.59 -3.76 -1.47
C LEU A 50 1.21 -3.87 -2.95
N ASN A 51 0.29 -3.01 -3.40
CA ASN A 51 -0.04 -2.87 -4.82
C ASN A 51 1.12 -2.29 -5.64
N GLY A 52 1.16 -2.64 -6.93
CA GLY A 52 2.15 -2.14 -7.90
C GLY A 52 2.27 -0.62 -7.89
N ASN A 53 1.14 0.10 -7.99
CA ASN A 53 1.14 1.57 -8.01
C ASN A 53 1.81 2.20 -6.77
N VAL A 54 1.66 1.59 -5.59
CA VAL A 54 2.31 2.09 -4.36
C VAL A 54 3.80 1.76 -4.38
N LYS A 55 4.18 0.58 -4.90
CA LYS A 55 5.58 0.17 -5.07
C LYS A 55 6.33 1.04 -6.07
N ASP A 56 5.69 1.42 -7.18
CA ASP A 56 6.27 2.30 -8.21
C ASP A 56 6.62 3.67 -7.62
N GLU A 57 5.69 4.27 -6.88
CA GLU A 57 5.95 5.52 -6.16
C GLU A 57 7.01 5.36 -5.07
N LEU A 58 7.01 4.23 -4.35
CA LEU A 58 7.98 3.97 -3.30
C LEU A 58 9.40 3.78 -3.86
N CYS A 59 9.55 3.25 -5.08
CA CYS A 59 10.84 3.09 -5.77
C CYS A 59 11.56 4.44 -6.00
N THR A 60 10.80 5.54 -6.07
CA THR A 60 11.37 6.88 -6.24
C THR A 60 11.89 7.49 -4.93
N ARG A 61 11.72 6.81 -3.79
CA ARG A 61 12.09 7.28 -2.45
C ARG A 61 13.10 6.36 -1.80
N ASP A 62 13.91 6.91 -0.90
CA ASP A 62 14.74 6.11 0.00
C ASP A 62 13.88 5.14 0.80
N ARG A 63 14.29 3.87 0.81
CA ARG A 63 13.57 2.82 1.52
C ARG A 63 13.84 3.00 3.02
N PRO A 64 12.82 3.28 3.84
CA PRO A 64 13.01 3.37 5.27
C PRO A 64 13.34 1.99 5.86
N ASP A 65 14.22 1.96 6.84
CA ASP A 65 14.60 0.73 7.55
C ASP A 65 13.54 0.28 8.56
N ASN A 66 12.66 1.19 8.98
CA ASN A 66 11.65 0.93 10.02
C ASN A 66 10.25 0.67 9.45
N LEU A 67 9.56 -0.34 10.00
CA LEU A 67 8.23 -0.74 9.57
C LEU A 67 7.19 0.37 9.76
N THR A 68 7.27 1.11 10.87
CA THR A 68 6.37 2.24 11.16
C THR A 68 6.50 3.31 10.08
N SER A 69 7.73 3.75 9.79
CA SER A 69 8.00 4.76 8.76
C SER A 69 7.60 4.29 7.37
N LEU A 70 7.88 3.02 7.04
CA LEU A 70 7.44 2.40 5.78
C LEU A 70 5.91 2.46 5.63
N THR A 71 5.20 2.11 6.70
CA THR A 71 3.73 2.09 6.74
C THR A 71 3.16 3.48 6.54
N GLU A 72 3.66 4.49 7.27
CA GLU A 72 3.22 5.88 7.16
C GLU A 72 3.46 6.46 5.76
N ILE A 73 4.62 6.17 5.15
CA ILE A 73 4.92 6.61 3.79
C ILE A 73 3.94 5.98 2.80
N CYS A 74 3.67 4.67 2.92
CA CYS A 74 2.75 3.98 2.02
C CYS A 74 1.31 4.47 2.18
N ILE A 75 0.86 4.78 3.39
CA ILE A 75 -0.49 5.37 3.64
C ILE A 75 -0.61 6.73 2.96
N ARG A 76 0.40 7.59 3.10
CA ARG A 76 0.41 8.92 2.45
C ARG A 76 0.43 8.80 0.92
N LEU A 77 1.17 7.84 0.38
CA LEU A 77 1.18 7.56 -1.06
C LEU A 77 -0.19 7.10 -1.57
N ASP A 78 -0.84 6.18 -0.86
CA ASP A 78 -2.16 5.69 -1.24
C ASP A 78 -3.21 6.81 -1.26
N ALA A 79 -3.19 7.68 -0.25
CA ALA A 79 -4.04 8.87 -0.22
C ALA A 79 -3.77 9.79 -1.43
N ARG A 80 -2.50 10.06 -1.72
CA ARG A 80 -2.14 10.91 -2.88
C ARG A 80 -2.54 10.29 -4.21
N LEU A 81 -2.37 8.98 -4.38
CA LEU A 81 -2.79 8.25 -5.57
C LEU A 81 -4.31 8.22 -5.72
N TYR A 82 -5.04 8.18 -4.61
CA TYR A 82 -6.50 8.29 -4.61
C TYR A 82 -6.96 9.69 -5.03
N GLU A 83 -6.39 10.75 -4.43
CA GLU A 83 -6.65 12.14 -4.82
C GLU A 83 -6.39 12.35 -6.32
N ARG A 84 -5.23 11.89 -6.81
CA ARG A 84 -4.86 12.08 -8.21
C ARG A 84 -5.80 11.36 -9.18
N ARG A 85 -6.33 10.19 -8.79
CA ARG A 85 -7.38 9.49 -9.55
C ARG A 85 -8.66 10.31 -9.57
N SER A 86 -9.11 10.82 -8.42
CA SER A 86 -10.31 11.64 -8.33
C SER A 86 -10.21 12.93 -9.14
N GLU A 87 -9.06 13.61 -9.13
CA GLU A 87 -8.79 14.78 -9.97
C GLU A 87 -8.96 14.45 -11.46
N ARG A 88 -8.30 13.39 -11.95
CA ARG A 88 -8.39 12.97 -13.35
C ARG A 88 -9.83 12.62 -13.77
N GLU A 89 -10.60 12.01 -12.89
CA GLU A 89 -12.01 11.68 -13.15
C GLU A 89 -12.88 12.94 -13.25
N ARG A 90 -12.60 13.96 -12.43
CA ARG A 90 -13.27 15.27 -12.48
C ARG A 90 -12.90 16.04 -13.75
N ASP A 91 -11.61 16.12 -14.10
CA ASP A 91 -11.15 16.73 -15.34
C ASP A 91 -11.79 16.06 -16.57
N ALA A 92 -11.77 14.72 -16.61
CA ALA A 92 -12.43 13.96 -17.66
C ALA A 92 -13.94 14.23 -17.70
N TYR A 93 -14.59 14.37 -16.54
CA TYR A 93 -15.99 14.77 -16.42
C TYR A 93 -16.28 16.16 -16.98
N GLN A 94 -15.47 17.15 -16.65
CA GLN A 94 -15.65 18.48 -17.19
C GLN A 94 -15.41 18.52 -18.71
N HIS A 95 -14.40 17.82 -19.21
CA HIS A 95 -14.13 17.76 -20.65
C HIS A 95 -15.27 17.09 -21.43
N ARG A 96 -15.87 16.01 -20.89
CA ARG A 96 -16.97 15.30 -21.57
C ARG A 96 -18.35 15.98 -21.45
N THR A 97 -18.54 16.86 -20.46
CA THR A 97 -19.83 17.53 -20.21
C THR A 97 -19.89 19.00 -20.62
N ASN A 98 -18.79 19.58 -21.10
CA ASN A 98 -18.76 20.95 -21.59
C ASN A 98 -18.72 20.98 -23.14
N PRO A 99 -19.85 21.15 -23.84
CA PRO A 99 -19.90 21.18 -25.31
C PRO A 99 -19.47 22.53 -25.91
N ARG A 100 -18.77 23.37 -25.13
CA ARG A 100 -18.45 24.76 -25.49
C ARG A 100 -17.33 24.89 -26.56
N TRP A 101 -16.80 23.79 -27.08
CA TRP A 101 -15.81 23.76 -28.17
C TRP A 101 -16.38 23.26 -29.50
N ASN A 102 -17.67 23.49 -29.77
CA ASN A 102 -18.24 23.28 -31.11
C ASN A 102 -18.74 24.62 -31.68
N THR A 103 -17.82 25.32 -32.36
CA THR A 103 -17.92 26.63 -33.06
C THR A 103 -17.62 27.87 -32.22
#